data_AF-A0A851VUH2-F1
#
_entry.id   AF-A0A851VUH2-F1
#
_cell.length_a   1.000
_cell.length_b   1.000
_cell.length_c   1.000
_cell.angle_alpha   90.00
_cell.angle_beta   90.00
_cell.angle_gamma   90.00
#
_symmetry.space_group_name_H-M   'P 1'
#
loop_
_entity.id
_entity.type
_entity.pdbx_description
1 polymer ?
#
loop_
_entity_poly.entity_id
_entity_poly.type
_entity_poly.pdbx_seq_one_letter_code
_entity_poly.pdbx_strand_id
1 'polypeptide(L)'
;RCESLLEVYFQLQQQVMAASTELGPELLPRLVERFNEVLSSLVKSSFLVEKQPPQVLKTQTKFQASVRFLLGPRLLKAAPKPYVVRADMVTEKQARELELSNYSNTLSESTGEILHNTVALETNPTSGTCCANFKNVLLKKIKRCERKGSESVTEEKCAVLFSTNVALTPNNVSIQLQVLSLPIVVIVHGNQDNNAKATVLWDNAFSDIERVPFVVAERVPWDKMCDTLNLKFMAEVQTTKGLLKEHYFFLAQKIFNDHSASPEDFQNRHVSWAQFNKVTGRAGQGGEGSMCPWELHGLSLSQEILPGRGFTFWQWFDGVLDLTKRCLKSYWSDRLIMGFISKQYVCKLLSMKPDGTFLLRFSDSEIGGVTIAYVIRGKDGSSQVENIQPFSAKDLSIRSLGDRIRDLEQLRNLYPNTPKDQAFGSHYNSEWGGSG
;
A
#
# COMPACT_ATOMS: atom_id res chain seq x y z
N ARG A 1 -12.02 25.11 13.24
CA ARG A 1 -11.57 25.79 12.00
C ARG A 1 -12.71 25.91 11.00
N CYS A 2 -13.24 24.82 10.42
CA CYS A 2 -14.37 24.91 9.48
C CYS A 2 -15.63 25.59 10.07
N GLU A 3 -16.05 25.22 11.29
CA GLU A 3 -17.18 25.89 11.95
C GLU A 3 -16.92 27.38 12.18
N SER A 4 -15.71 27.75 12.61
CA SER A 4 -15.33 29.15 12.82
C SER A 4 -15.36 29.96 11.52
N LEU A 5 -14.92 29.37 10.40
CA LEU A 5 -15.04 30.00 9.07
C LEU A 5 -16.50 30.19 8.67
N LEU A 6 -17.36 29.21 8.97
CA LEU A 6 -18.79 29.31 8.70
C LEU A 6 -19.47 30.39 9.56
N GLU A 7 -19.05 30.57 10.82
CA GLU A 7 -19.53 31.66 11.68
C GLU A 7 -19.13 33.03 11.14
N VAL A 8 -17.86 33.20 10.76
CA VAL A 8 -17.38 34.45 10.13
C VAL A 8 -18.12 34.71 8.82
N TYR A 9 -18.38 33.68 8.02
CA TYR A 9 -19.16 33.78 6.79
C TYR A 9 -20.56 34.36 7.07
N PHE A 10 -21.30 33.82 8.04
CA PHE A 10 -22.65 34.29 8.34
C PHE A 10 -22.67 35.72 8.88
N GLN A 11 -21.67 36.10 9.68
CA GLN A 11 -21.53 37.48 10.16
C GLN A 11 -21.30 38.46 9.00
N LEU A 12 -20.39 38.13 8.08
CA LEU A 12 -20.11 38.95 6.90
C LEU A 12 -21.33 39.04 5.98
N GLN A 13 -22.03 37.93 5.75
CA GLN A 13 -23.25 37.92 4.95
C GLN A 13 -24.32 38.84 5.56
N GLN A 14 -24.52 38.80 6.88
CA GLN A 14 -25.48 39.70 7.56
C GLN A 14 -25.10 41.17 7.40
N GLN A 15 -23.81 41.52 7.55
CA GLN A 15 -23.33 42.89 7.37
C GLN A 15 -23.54 43.40 5.94
N VAL A 16 -23.26 42.56 4.93
CA VAL A 16 -23.49 42.92 3.52
C VAL A 16 -24.98 43.12 3.22
N MET A 17 -25.85 42.27 3.76
CA MET A 17 -27.29 42.43 3.58
C MET A 17 -27.83 43.68 4.29
N ALA A 18 -27.27 44.03 5.45
CA ALA A 18 -27.62 45.27 6.17
C ALA A 18 -27.21 46.53 5.40
N ALA A 19 -26.07 46.51 4.70
CA ALA A 19 -25.59 47.61 3.86
C ALA A 19 -26.14 47.58 2.41
N SER A 20 -27.14 46.74 2.13
CA SER A 20 -27.61 46.48 0.75
C SER A 20 -28.05 47.74 -0.01
N THR A 21 -28.67 48.71 0.68
CA THR A 21 -29.10 49.99 0.09
C THR A 21 -27.93 50.92 -0.27
N GLU A 22 -26.81 50.81 0.44
CA GLU A 22 -25.61 51.66 0.24
C GLU A 22 -24.67 51.08 -0.81
N LEU A 23 -24.62 49.75 -0.95
CA LEU A 23 -23.75 49.04 -1.89
C LEU A 23 -24.16 49.22 -3.35
N GLY A 24 -25.39 49.64 -3.61
CA GLY A 24 -25.92 49.87 -4.96
C GLY A 24 -26.13 48.57 -5.77
N PRO A 25 -26.70 48.69 -6.98
CA PRO A 25 -27.18 47.55 -7.77
C PRO A 25 -26.07 46.72 -8.43
N GLU A 26 -24.83 47.23 -8.53
CA GLU A 26 -23.72 46.49 -9.18
C GLU A 26 -22.86 45.68 -8.20
N LEU A 27 -22.56 46.21 -7.01
CA LEU A 27 -21.65 45.56 -6.06
C LEU A 27 -22.35 44.47 -5.25
N LEU A 28 -23.61 44.69 -4.86
CA LEU A 28 -24.36 43.74 -4.04
C LEU A 28 -24.50 42.36 -4.71
N PRO A 29 -24.92 42.25 -5.99
CA PRO A 29 -25.01 40.95 -6.66
C PRO A 29 -23.66 40.23 -6.75
N ARG A 30 -22.57 40.96 -7.04
CA ARG A 30 -21.22 40.40 -7.13
C ARG A 30 -20.72 39.86 -5.79
N LEU A 31 -21.02 40.55 -4.69
CA LEU A 31 -20.69 40.08 -3.35
C LEU A 31 -21.49 38.82 -3.00
N VAL A 32 -22.80 38.83 -3.27
CA VAL A 32 -23.68 37.68 -3.01
C VAL A 32 -23.25 36.46 -3.81
N GLU A 33 -22.89 36.62 -5.08
CA GLU A 33 -22.33 35.56 -5.92
C GLU A 33 -21.07 34.97 -5.31
N ARG A 34 -20.11 35.82 -4.92
CA ARG A 34 -18.87 35.38 -4.28
C ARG A 34 -19.10 34.69 -2.93
N PHE A 35 -20.06 35.14 -2.13
CA PHE A 35 -20.44 34.45 -0.89
C PHE A 35 -20.98 33.05 -1.20
N ASN A 36 -21.88 32.92 -2.18
CA ASN A 36 -22.43 31.62 -2.57
C ASN A 36 -21.34 30.66 -3.06
N GLU A 37 -20.38 31.14 -3.85
CA GLU A 37 -19.23 30.35 -4.31
C GLU A 37 -18.37 29.85 -3.14
N VAL A 38 -18.00 30.75 -2.22
CA VAL A 38 -17.18 30.41 -1.04
C VAL A 38 -17.92 29.44 -0.12
N LEU A 39 -19.22 29.65 0.12
CA LEU A 39 -20.03 28.74 0.93
C LEU A 39 -20.12 27.37 0.26
N SER A 40 -20.40 27.33 -1.04
CA SER A 40 -20.50 26.09 -1.82
C SER A 40 -19.19 25.30 -1.77
N SER A 41 -18.06 25.98 -2.00
CA SER A 41 -16.72 25.39 -1.90
C SER A 41 -16.44 24.85 -0.49
N LEU A 42 -16.67 25.68 0.55
CA LEU A 42 -16.44 25.30 1.94
C LEU A 42 -17.30 24.10 2.37
N VAL A 43 -18.57 24.06 1.95
CA VAL A 43 -19.50 22.98 2.25
C VAL A 43 -19.07 21.69 1.55
N LYS A 44 -18.76 21.73 0.25
CA LYS A 44 -18.30 20.57 -0.52
C LYS A 44 -16.99 20.00 0.04
N SER A 45 -15.98 20.84 0.30
CA SER A 45 -14.68 20.41 0.84
C SER A 45 -14.73 19.92 2.29
N SER A 46 -15.85 20.11 2.99
CA SER A 46 -16.04 19.65 4.37
C SER A 46 -16.67 18.25 4.47
N PHE A 47 -16.98 17.62 3.33
CA PHE A 47 -17.46 16.24 3.26
C PHE A 47 -16.31 15.29 2.91
N LEU A 48 -15.92 14.45 3.87
CA LEU A 48 -14.66 13.71 3.82
C LEU A 48 -14.88 12.23 4.14
N VAL A 49 -14.01 11.36 3.62
CA VAL A 49 -13.94 9.96 4.05
C VAL A 49 -13.12 9.87 5.33
N GLU A 50 -13.76 9.55 6.46
CA GLU A 50 -13.12 9.47 7.78
C GLU A 50 -12.50 8.08 7.99
N LYS A 51 -13.22 7.01 7.64
CA LYS A 51 -12.70 5.64 7.59
C LYS A 51 -12.70 5.14 6.16
N GLN A 52 -11.52 5.01 5.59
CA GLN A 52 -11.35 4.49 4.23
C GLN A 52 -11.79 3.03 4.13
N PRO A 53 -12.39 2.60 3.00
CA PRO A 53 -12.55 1.18 2.70
C PRO A 53 -11.18 0.51 2.55
N PRO A 54 -11.11 -0.83 2.68
CA PRO A 54 -9.88 -1.57 2.37
C PRO A 54 -9.44 -1.32 0.92
N GLN A 55 -8.19 -0.89 0.73
CA GLN A 55 -7.66 -0.58 -0.61
C GLN A 55 -7.36 -1.82 -1.46
N VAL A 56 -7.30 -3.01 -0.86
CA VAL A 56 -7.40 -4.27 -1.59
C VAL A 56 -8.69 -4.94 -1.14
N LEU A 57 -9.67 -4.98 -2.04
CA LEU A 57 -11.03 -5.42 -1.73
C LEU A 57 -11.37 -6.69 -2.50
N LYS A 58 -11.69 -7.77 -1.77
CA LYS A 58 -12.15 -9.01 -2.39
C LYS A 58 -13.66 -8.99 -2.62
N THR A 59 -14.11 -9.39 -3.81
CA THR A 59 -15.53 -9.59 -4.08
C THR A 59 -16.16 -10.58 -3.11
N GLN A 60 -17.45 -10.44 -2.85
CA GLN A 60 -18.22 -11.22 -1.87
C GLN A 60 -17.72 -11.10 -0.42
N THR A 61 -16.86 -10.12 -0.12
CA THR A 61 -16.40 -9.83 1.24
C THR A 61 -17.03 -8.54 1.74
N LYS A 62 -17.53 -8.55 2.98
CA LYS A 62 -18.06 -7.36 3.63
C LYS A 62 -16.93 -6.41 3.98
N PHE A 63 -17.15 -5.11 3.83
CA PHE A 63 -16.23 -4.08 4.25
C PHE A 63 -16.94 -2.95 4.99
N GLN A 64 -16.13 -2.10 5.62
CA GLN A 64 -16.57 -0.94 6.38
C GLN A 64 -15.94 0.33 5.83
N ALA A 65 -16.68 1.43 5.90
CA ALA A 65 -16.21 2.77 5.63
C ALA A 65 -17.03 3.79 6.43
N SER A 66 -16.56 5.02 6.53
CA SER A 66 -17.38 6.12 7.05
C SER A 66 -17.03 7.42 6.35
N VAL A 67 -18.06 8.24 6.17
CA VAL A 67 -17.90 9.63 5.76
C VAL A 67 -18.34 10.55 6.89
N ARG A 68 -17.71 11.72 6.93
CA ARG A 68 -17.96 12.76 7.91
C ARG A 68 -18.23 14.07 7.20
N PHE A 69 -19.27 14.77 7.63
CA PHE A 69 -19.59 16.12 7.20
C PHE A 69 -19.24 17.10 8.32
N LEU A 70 -18.12 17.81 8.20
CA LEU A 70 -17.60 18.65 9.28
C LEU A 70 -18.54 19.81 9.63
N LEU A 71 -19.30 20.33 8.66
CA LEU A 71 -20.28 21.39 8.88
C LEU A 71 -21.70 20.87 9.18
N GLY A 72 -21.90 19.55 9.13
CA GLY A 72 -23.18 18.91 9.39
C GLY A 72 -23.84 19.30 10.73
N PRO A 73 -23.11 19.34 11.86
CA PRO A 73 -23.69 19.71 13.15
C PRO A 73 -24.32 21.11 13.18
N ARG A 74 -23.82 22.04 12.34
CA ARG A 74 -24.35 23.41 12.23
C ARG A 74 -25.41 23.51 11.15
N LEU A 75 -25.12 23.00 9.95
CA LEU A 75 -25.97 23.20 8.76
C LEU A 75 -27.20 22.29 8.73
N LEU A 76 -27.14 21.12 9.37
CA LEU A 76 -28.22 20.13 9.33
C LEU A 76 -29.04 20.07 10.63
N LYS A 77 -28.80 20.97 11.59
CA LYS A 77 -29.46 20.99 12.91
C LYS A 77 -30.99 21.13 12.80
N ALA A 78 -31.46 21.91 11.84
CA ALA A 78 -32.88 22.17 11.60
C ALA A 78 -33.51 21.19 10.58
N ALA A 79 -32.77 20.20 10.10
CA ALA A 79 -33.28 19.27 9.10
C ALA A 79 -34.37 18.36 9.71
N PRO A 80 -35.54 18.23 9.07
CA PRO A 80 -36.66 17.46 9.63
C PRO A 80 -36.41 15.94 9.60
N LYS A 81 -35.53 15.48 8.71
CA LYS A 81 -35.12 14.07 8.57
C LYS A 81 -33.62 13.99 8.28
N PRO A 82 -32.94 12.91 8.72
CA PRO A 82 -31.56 12.67 8.32
C PRO A 82 -31.43 12.54 6.81
N TYR A 83 -30.40 13.17 6.25
CA TYR A 83 -30.02 12.94 4.87
C TYR A 83 -29.46 11.54 4.71
N VAL A 84 -29.46 11.03 3.49
CA VAL A 84 -29.03 9.68 3.18
C VAL A 84 -27.81 9.75 2.28
N VAL A 85 -26.74 9.07 2.68
CA VAL A 85 -25.51 8.92 1.90
C VAL A 85 -25.56 7.60 1.16
N ARG A 86 -25.30 7.66 -0.14
CA ARG A 86 -25.15 6.50 -1.01
C ARG A 86 -23.68 6.26 -1.34
N ALA A 87 -23.27 5.01 -1.39
CA ALA A 87 -21.95 4.55 -1.82
C ALA A 87 -22.07 3.81 -3.16
N ASP A 88 -21.33 4.25 -4.17
CA ASP A 88 -21.30 3.62 -5.50
C ASP A 88 -19.85 3.30 -5.89
N MET A 89 -19.65 2.23 -6.67
CA MET A 89 -18.33 1.90 -7.19
C MET A 89 -18.11 2.66 -8.50
N VAL A 90 -16.94 3.29 -8.62
CA VAL A 90 -16.52 4.01 -9.82
C VAL A 90 -15.16 3.52 -10.30
N THR A 91 -14.96 3.50 -11.62
CA THR A 91 -13.63 3.27 -12.21
C THR A 91 -12.77 4.51 -12.14
N GLU A 92 -11.47 4.33 -12.38
CA GLU A 92 -10.57 5.45 -12.63
C GLU A 92 -11.07 6.40 -13.73
N LYS A 93 -11.58 5.88 -14.85
CA LYS A 93 -12.13 6.72 -15.92
C LYS A 93 -13.32 7.56 -15.44
N GLN A 94 -14.26 6.95 -14.73
CA GLN A 94 -15.42 7.65 -14.18
C GLN A 94 -15.02 8.68 -13.12
N ALA A 95 -14.04 8.38 -12.27
CA ALA A 95 -13.50 9.32 -11.29
C ALA A 95 -12.91 10.57 -11.98
N ARG A 96 -12.19 10.39 -13.09
CA ARG A 96 -11.65 11.51 -13.89
C ARG A 96 -12.75 12.36 -14.53
N GLU A 97 -13.81 11.73 -15.05
CA GLU A 97 -14.98 12.44 -15.61
C GLU A 97 -15.75 13.23 -14.53
N LEU A 98 -15.84 12.71 -13.31
CA LEU A 98 -16.43 13.41 -12.16
C LEU A 98 -15.63 14.66 -11.79
N GLU A 99 -14.30 14.54 -11.72
CA GLU A 99 -13.41 15.67 -11.45
C GLU A 99 -13.55 16.77 -12.51
N LEU A 100 -13.52 16.40 -13.80
CA LEU A 100 -13.66 17.33 -14.92
C LEU A 100 -15.01 18.07 -14.94
N SER A 101 -16.06 17.46 -14.39
CA SER A 101 -17.39 18.08 -14.26
C SER A 101 -17.57 18.83 -12.95
N ASN A 102 -16.51 19.05 -12.15
CA ASN A 102 -16.60 19.64 -10.81
C ASN A 102 -17.66 18.94 -9.93
N TYR A 103 -17.80 17.62 -10.09
CA TYR A 103 -18.77 16.80 -9.36
C TYR A 103 -20.24 17.26 -9.56
N SER A 104 -20.55 17.86 -10.72
CA SER A 104 -21.92 18.31 -11.06
C SER A 104 -22.76 17.21 -11.72
N ASN A 105 -22.12 16.17 -12.25
CA ASN A 105 -22.80 15.10 -12.98
C ASN A 105 -23.17 13.93 -12.06
N THR A 106 -24.41 13.45 -12.20
CA THR A 106 -24.82 12.14 -11.68
C THR A 106 -24.26 11.02 -12.55
N LEU A 107 -23.67 10.01 -11.92
CA LEU A 107 -23.21 8.79 -12.59
C LEU A 107 -24.37 8.13 -13.34
N SER A 108 -24.17 7.83 -14.63
CA SER A 108 -25.16 7.15 -15.47
C SER A 108 -25.20 5.63 -15.24
N GLU A 109 -24.08 5.00 -14.85
CA GLU A 109 -23.97 3.55 -14.61
C GLU A 109 -22.95 3.26 -13.50
N SER A 110 -23.31 2.47 -12.48
CA SER A 110 -22.36 2.00 -11.45
C SER A 110 -21.50 0.87 -12.00
N THR A 111 -20.18 0.90 -11.77
CA THR A 111 -19.29 -0.18 -12.24
C THR A 111 -19.36 -1.43 -11.38
N GLY A 112 -19.97 -1.36 -10.19
CA GLY A 112 -20.04 -2.47 -9.25
C GLY A 112 -21.42 -2.59 -8.61
N GLU A 113 -21.81 -3.83 -8.32
CA GLU A 113 -23.02 -4.13 -7.55
C GLU A 113 -22.64 -4.14 -6.06
N ILE A 114 -22.98 -3.05 -5.35
CA ILE A 114 -22.78 -2.91 -3.91
C ILE A 114 -24.13 -3.11 -3.18
N LEU A 115 -24.18 -4.04 -2.23
CA LEU A 115 -25.32 -4.20 -1.32
C LEU A 115 -25.11 -3.43 -0.01
N HIS A 116 -26.22 -3.01 0.61
CA HIS A 116 -26.25 -2.16 1.82
C HIS A 116 -25.44 -0.87 1.65
N ASN A 117 -25.58 -0.25 0.48
CA ASN A 117 -24.78 0.89 0.04
C ASN A 117 -25.39 2.25 0.43
N THR A 118 -26.36 2.27 1.33
CA THR A 118 -27.12 3.46 1.69
C THR A 118 -27.23 3.57 3.21
N VAL A 119 -26.83 4.70 3.78
CA VAL A 119 -26.77 4.93 5.23
C VAL A 119 -27.20 6.35 5.56
N ALA A 120 -27.91 6.53 6.68
CA ALA A 120 -28.28 7.86 7.17
C ALA A 120 -27.05 8.66 7.65
N LEU A 121 -27.04 9.95 7.33
CA LEU A 121 -26.09 10.93 7.84
C LEU A 121 -26.61 11.44 9.19
N GLU A 122 -26.00 10.96 10.27
CA GLU A 122 -26.48 11.20 11.64
C GLU A 122 -25.53 12.13 12.39
N THR A 123 -26.10 13.08 13.13
CA THR A 123 -25.34 13.96 14.03
C THR A 123 -25.41 13.41 15.44
N ASN A 124 -24.25 13.03 15.99
CA ASN A 124 -24.14 12.65 17.39
C ASN A 124 -24.05 13.94 18.25
N PRO A 125 -25.03 14.19 19.13
CA PRO A 125 -25.07 15.42 19.93
C PRO A 125 -23.97 15.47 21.00
N THR A 126 -23.48 14.32 21.46
CA THR A 126 -22.45 14.24 22.51
C THR A 126 -21.06 14.50 21.96
N SER A 127 -20.73 13.92 20.79
CA SER A 127 -19.42 14.10 20.16
C SER A 127 -19.36 15.29 19.20
N GLY A 128 -20.50 15.88 18.84
CA GLY A 128 -20.58 16.96 17.85
C GLY A 128 -20.17 16.50 16.44
N THR A 129 -20.29 15.20 16.12
CA THR A 129 -19.85 14.64 14.83
C THR A 129 -21.04 14.27 13.97
N CYS A 130 -21.02 14.66 12.69
CA CYS A 130 -22.03 14.28 11.71
C CYS A 130 -21.43 13.27 10.72
N CYS A 131 -21.83 11.99 10.82
CA CYS A 131 -21.20 10.90 10.06
C CYS A 131 -22.24 9.92 9.49
N ALA A 132 -21.90 9.28 8.37
CA ALA A 132 -22.61 8.11 7.86
C ALA A 132 -21.68 6.90 7.95
N ASN A 133 -22.07 5.91 8.75
CA ASN A 133 -21.24 4.75 9.11
C ASN A 133 -21.68 3.50 8.35
N PHE A 134 -20.90 3.14 7.34
CA PHE A 134 -21.11 1.96 6.51
C PHE A 134 -20.49 0.73 7.18
N LYS A 135 -21.31 -0.09 7.87
CA LYS A 135 -20.82 -1.21 8.69
C LYS A 135 -20.79 -2.59 7.98
N ASN A 136 -21.63 -2.79 6.97
CA ASN A 136 -21.90 -4.10 6.38
C ASN A 136 -22.01 -4.05 4.85
N VAL A 137 -21.21 -3.20 4.21
CA VAL A 137 -21.23 -3.01 2.76
C VAL A 137 -20.65 -4.25 2.09
N LEU A 138 -21.28 -4.72 1.02
CA LEU A 138 -20.84 -5.92 0.32
C LEU A 138 -20.69 -5.63 -1.17
N LEU A 139 -19.47 -5.79 -1.70
CA LEU A 139 -19.24 -5.76 -3.15
C LEU A 139 -19.54 -7.15 -3.73
N LYS A 140 -20.68 -7.28 -4.42
CA LYS A 140 -21.15 -8.56 -4.97
C LYS A 140 -20.53 -8.85 -6.33
N LYS A 141 -20.47 -7.86 -7.22
CA LYS A 141 -19.90 -7.97 -8.57
C LYS A 141 -19.18 -6.68 -8.96
N ILE A 142 -18.21 -6.81 -9.86
CA ILE A 142 -17.48 -5.70 -10.47
C ILE A 142 -17.44 -5.91 -12.00
N LYS A 143 -17.80 -4.88 -12.76
CA LYS A 143 -17.61 -4.81 -14.22
C LYS A 143 -16.20 -4.29 -14.46
N ARG A 144 -15.41 -5.05 -15.21
CA ARG A 144 -14.03 -4.69 -15.53
C ARG A 144 -13.96 -3.94 -16.84
N CYS A 145 -13.00 -3.02 -16.95
CA CYS A 145 -12.74 -2.33 -18.20
C CYS A 145 -12.08 -3.28 -19.21
N GLU A 146 -12.27 -3.03 -20.49
CA GLU A 146 -11.47 -3.69 -21.52
C GLU A 146 -10.01 -3.25 -21.36
N ARG A 147 -9.11 -4.23 -21.23
CA ARG A 147 -7.69 -4.01 -21.01
C ARG A 147 -6.98 -3.69 -22.31
N LYS A 148 -6.03 -2.76 -22.27
CA LYS A 148 -5.12 -2.50 -23.39
C LYS A 148 -3.76 -3.13 -23.11
N GLY A 149 -3.26 -3.91 -24.07
CA GLY A 149 -1.91 -4.49 -23.98
C GLY A 149 -1.72 -5.48 -22.83
N SER A 150 -0.62 -5.34 -22.09
CA SER A 150 -0.15 -6.27 -21.04
C SER A 150 -0.59 -5.89 -19.61
N GLU A 151 -1.56 -4.99 -19.46
CA GLU A 151 -2.05 -4.56 -18.14
C GLU A 151 -2.71 -5.71 -17.36
N SER A 152 -2.26 -5.89 -16.11
CA SER A 152 -2.87 -6.85 -15.19
C SER A 152 -4.16 -6.30 -14.61
N VAL A 153 -5.12 -7.19 -14.35
CA VAL A 153 -6.34 -6.86 -13.61
C VAL A 153 -6.09 -6.37 -12.18
N THR A 154 -4.90 -6.61 -11.64
CA THR A 154 -4.47 -6.11 -10.32
C THR A 154 -3.87 -4.71 -10.37
N GLU A 155 -3.74 -4.14 -11.56
CA GLU A 155 -3.35 -2.74 -11.79
C GLU A 155 -4.59 -1.84 -11.98
N GLU A 156 -5.77 -2.41 -12.23
CA GLU A 156 -7.04 -1.67 -12.37
C GLU A 156 -7.46 -1.04 -11.03
N LYS A 157 -7.52 0.30 -11.02
CA LYS A 157 -7.92 1.10 -9.85
C LYS A 157 -9.38 1.52 -9.96
N CYS A 158 -10.08 1.40 -8.84
CA CYS A 158 -11.45 1.86 -8.63
C CYS A 158 -11.52 2.69 -7.35
N ALA A 159 -12.67 3.30 -7.08
CA ALA A 159 -12.94 3.92 -5.78
C ALA A 159 -14.41 3.78 -5.41
N VAL A 160 -14.70 3.97 -4.13
CA VAL A 160 -16.06 4.17 -3.65
C VAL A 160 -16.36 5.67 -3.67
N LEU A 161 -17.34 6.07 -4.46
CA LEU A 161 -17.92 7.42 -4.43
C LEU A 161 -19.02 7.45 -3.37
N PHE A 162 -18.90 8.35 -2.41
CA PHE A 162 -19.97 8.66 -1.47
C PHE A 162 -20.69 9.92 -1.92
N SER A 163 -22.02 9.87 -2.00
CA SER A 163 -22.82 11.00 -2.48
C SER A 163 -24.08 11.23 -1.64
N THR A 164 -24.46 12.49 -1.48
CA THR A 164 -25.73 12.90 -0.86
C THR A 164 -26.12 14.29 -1.36
N ASN A 165 -27.41 14.63 -1.31
CA ASN A 165 -27.91 15.97 -1.64
C ASN A 165 -28.47 16.59 -0.38
N VAL A 166 -27.87 17.68 0.09
CA VAL A 166 -28.29 18.39 1.30
C VAL A 166 -28.92 19.73 0.95
N ALA A 167 -30.04 20.07 1.58
CA ALA A 167 -30.61 21.41 1.49
C ALA A 167 -30.07 22.27 2.63
N LEU A 168 -29.40 23.37 2.28
CA LEU A 168 -28.94 24.37 3.24
C LEU A 168 -30.09 25.26 3.67
N THR A 169 -30.35 25.33 4.98
CA THR A 169 -31.32 26.29 5.56
C THR A 169 -30.59 27.60 5.90
N PRO A 170 -31.22 28.78 5.75
CA PRO A 170 -32.65 29.02 5.46
C PRO A 170 -33.03 29.17 3.96
N ASN A 171 -32.07 29.32 3.05
CA ASN A 171 -32.36 29.63 1.63
C ASN A 171 -32.79 28.42 0.78
N ASN A 172 -32.89 27.23 1.38
CA ASN A 172 -33.27 25.97 0.73
C ASN A 172 -32.42 25.62 -0.51
N VAL A 173 -31.16 26.06 -0.53
CA VAL A 173 -30.22 25.77 -1.62
C VAL A 173 -29.80 24.31 -1.51
N SER A 174 -30.11 23.52 -2.54
CA SER A 174 -29.67 22.13 -2.64
C SER A 174 -28.21 22.07 -3.09
N ILE A 175 -27.35 21.46 -2.28
CA ILE A 175 -25.96 21.20 -2.60
C ILE A 175 -25.74 19.70 -2.66
N GLN A 176 -25.22 19.25 -3.80
CA GLN A 176 -24.71 17.89 -3.96
C GLN A 176 -23.32 17.79 -3.31
N LEU A 177 -23.21 16.88 -2.33
CA LEU A 177 -21.97 16.50 -1.68
C LEU A 177 -21.49 15.19 -2.28
N GLN A 178 -20.24 15.16 -2.70
CA GLN A 178 -19.58 13.98 -3.27
C GLN A 178 -18.14 13.91 -2.75
N VAL A 179 -17.67 12.71 -2.42
CA VAL A 179 -16.27 12.46 -2.06
C VAL A 179 -15.84 11.07 -2.50
N LEU A 180 -14.65 10.96 -3.08
CA LEU A 180 -14.03 9.70 -3.45
C LEU A 180 -13.22 9.11 -2.29
N SER A 181 -13.23 7.78 -2.16
CA SER A 181 -12.22 7.08 -1.37
C SER A 181 -10.84 7.19 -2.00
N LEU A 182 -9.82 6.78 -1.25
CA LEU A 182 -8.53 6.41 -1.84
C LEU A 182 -8.73 5.30 -2.89
N PRO A 183 -7.81 5.14 -3.86
CA PRO A 183 -7.91 4.09 -4.85
C PRO A 183 -7.88 2.71 -4.20
N ILE A 184 -8.70 1.84 -4.76
CA ILE A 184 -8.93 0.46 -4.36
C ILE A 184 -8.66 -0.44 -5.56
N VAL A 185 -8.01 -1.57 -5.34
CA VAL A 185 -7.89 -2.66 -6.31
C VAL A 185 -8.84 -3.78 -5.90
N VAL A 186 -9.72 -4.18 -6.83
CA VAL A 186 -10.72 -5.22 -6.58
C VAL A 186 -10.23 -6.59 -7.08
N ILE A 187 -10.08 -7.54 -6.15
CA ILE A 187 -9.65 -8.91 -6.43
C ILE A 187 -10.82 -9.91 -6.35
N VAL A 188 -10.71 -11.01 -7.09
CA VAL A 188 -11.68 -12.11 -7.00
C VAL A 188 -11.12 -13.31 -6.24
N HIS A 189 -9.80 -13.48 -6.24
CA HIS A 189 -9.12 -14.59 -5.59
C HIS A 189 -7.88 -14.11 -4.80
N GLY A 190 -7.53 -14.84 -3.73
CA GLY A 190 -6.47 -14.43 -2.81
C GLY A 190 -5.07 -14.41 -3.42
N ASN A 191 -4.83 -15.18 -4.49
CA ASN A 191 -3.55 -15.14 -5.22
C ASN A 191 -3.27 -13.80 -5.92
N GLN A 192 -4.27 -12.93 -6.07
CA GLN A 192 -4.12 -11.59 -6.64
C GLN A 192 -3.71 -10.55 -5.59
N ASP A 193 -3.85 -10.87 -4.30
CA ASP A 193 -3.66 -9.94 -3.18
C ASP A 193 -2.27 -9.30 -3.18
N ASN A 194 -1.22 -10.10 -3.41
CA ASN A 194 0.16 -9.61 -3.45
C ASN A 194 0.36 -8.53 -4.53
N ASN A 195 -0.06 -8.78 -5.77
CA ASN A 195 0.09 -7.80 -6.85
C ASN A 195 -0.80 -6.56 -6.64
N ALA A 196 -2.00 -6.75 -6.10
CA ALA A 196 -2.90 -5.65 -5.77
C ALA A 196 -2.32 -4.73 -4.68
N LYS A 197 -1.67 -5.31 -3.66
CA LYS A 197 -0.94 -4.55 -2.62
C LYS A 197 0.19 -3.72 -3.21
N ALA A 198 0.88 -4.21 -4.25
CA ALA A 198 1.93 -3.45 -4.92
C ALA A 198 1.38 -2.18 -5.57
N THR A 199 0.26 -2.30 -6.30
CA THR A 199 -0.42 -1.18 -6.96
C THR A 199 -0.86 -0.13 -5.93
N VAL A 200 -1.45 -0.58 -4.83
CA VAL A 200 -1.87 0.29 -3.72
C VAL A 200 -0.68 0.97 -3.05
N LEU A 201 0.41 0.23 -2.78
CA LEU A 201 1.61 0.80 -2.17
C LEU A 201 2.21 1.89 -3.06
N TRP A 202 2.33 1.64 -4.36
CA TRP A 202 2.87 2.59 -5.32
C TRP A 202 2.02 3.86 -5.41
N ASP A 203 0.70 3.72 -5.49
CA ASP A 203 -0.21 4.87 -5.55
C ASP A 203 -0.18 5.70 -4.27
N ASN A 204 -0.23 5.06 -3.10
CA ASN A 204 -0.19 5.76 -1.81
C ASN A 204 1.14 6.46 -1.56
N ALA A 205 2.25 5.91 -2.04
CA ALA A 205 3.58 6.46 -1.79
C ALA A 205 3.95 7.62 -2.72
N PHE A 206 3.45 7.61 -3.96
CA PHE A 206 3.95 8.47 -5.03
C PHE A 206 2.88 9.31 -5.72
N SER A 207 1.69 9.43 -5.13
CA SER A 207 0.65 10.32 -5.63
C SER A 207 0.95 11.78 -5.28
N ASP A 208 0.81 12.66 -6.26
CA ASP A 208 0.80 14.11 -6.03
C ASP A 208 -0.52 14.56 -5.41
N ILE A 209 -0.50 15.66 -4.65
CA ILE A 209 -1.67 16.17 -3.92
C ILE A 209 -2.80 16.61 -4.87
N GLU A 210 -2.46 17.33 -5.93
CA GLU A 210 -3.41 17.90 -6.90
C GLU A 210 -3.47 17.08 -8.20
N ARG A 211 -3.28 15.78 -8.10
CA ARG A 211 -3.28 14.90 -9.28
C ARG A 211 -4.68 14.75 -9.88
N VAL A 212 -4.70 14.49 -11.19
CA VAL A 212 -5.85 13.85 -11.84
C VAL A 212 -6.09 12.48 -11.16
N PRO A 213 -7.35 12.09 -10.87
CA PRO A 213 -7.64 10.88 -10.12
C PRO A 213 -6.85 9.65 -10.58
N PHE A 214 -6.13 9.07 -9.62
CA PHE A 214 -5.36 7.82 -9.69
C PHE A 214 -4.13 7.80 -10.61
N VAL A 215 -3.77 8.95 -11.20
CA VAL A 215 -2.49 9.12 -11.92
C VAL A 215 -1.32 9.05 -10.93
N VAL A 216 -0.28 8.31 -11.27
CA VAL A 216 0.93 8.18 -10.46
C VAL A 216 2.14 8.07 -11.39
N ALA A 217 3.32 8.51 -10.93
CA ALA A 217 4.54 8.44 -11.71
C ALA A 217 4.92 6.99 -12.08
N GLU A 218 5.32 6.77 -13.33
CA GLU A 218 5.78 5.46 -13.83
C GLU A 218 7.19 5.11 -13.31
N ARG A 219 7.96 6.12 -12.92
CA ARG A 219 9.31 6.01 -12.38
C ARG A 219 9.47 6.92 -11.18
N VAL A 220 10.16 6.43 -10.15
CA VAL A 220 10.41 7.18 -8.92
C VAL A 220 11.88 7.09 -8.52
N PRO A 221 12.42 8.14 -7.87
CA PRO A 221 13.75 8.09 -7.26
C PRO A 221 13.89 6.91 -6.30
N TRP A 222 15.04 6.23 -6.35
CA TRP A 222 15.31 5.02 -5.56
C TRP A 222 15.34 5.29 -4.05
N ASP A 223 15.79 6.47 -3.63
CA ASP A 223 15.76 6.92 -2.23
C ASP A 223 14.32 6.97 -1.68
N LYS A 224 13.37 7.57 -2.42
CA LYS A 224 11.95 7.60 -2.06
C LYS A 224 11.35 6.19 -2.00
N MET A 225 11.78 5.30 -2.90
CA MET A 225 11.39 3.88 -2.82
C MET A 225 11.95 3.20 -1.57
N CYS A 226 13.20 3.47 -1.18
CA CYS A 226 13.79 2.92 0.04
C CYS A 226 12.98 3.32 1.29
N ASP A 227 12.61 4.59 1.40
CA ASP A 227 11.77 5.09 2.49
C ASP A 227 10.41 4.38 2.51
N THR A 228 9.80 4.21 1.34
CA THR A 228 8.51 3.51 1.17
C THR A 228 8.60 2.05 1.61
N LEU A 229 9.63 1.32 1.16
CA LEU A 229 9.87 -0.08 1.54
C LEU A 229 10.11 -0.21 3.04
N ASN A 230 10.85 0.73 3.65
CA ASN A 230 11.13 0.71 5.08
C ASN A 230 9.88 0.99 5.92
N LEU A 231 9.09 2.01 5.57
CA LEU A 231 7.82 2.31 6.22
C LEU A 231 6.87 1.11 6.13
N LYS A 232 6.76 0.51 4.94
CA LYS A 232 5.95 -0.69 4.74
C LYS A 232 6.47 -1.87 5.56
N PHE A 233 7.78 -2.07 5.60
CA PHE A 233 8.41 -3.15 6.37
C PHE A 233 8.11 -3.02 7.87
N MET A 234 8.37 -1.85 8.45
CA MET A 234 8.15 -1.61 9.88
C MET A 234 6.67 -1.73 10.25
N ALA A 235 5.76 -1.21 9.41
CA ALA A 235 4.32 -1.31 9.63
C ALA A 235 3.81 -2.76 9.55
N GLU A 236 4.23 -3.52 8.54
CA GLU A 236 3.75 -4.89 8.31
C GLU A 236 4.30 -5.88 9.34
N VAL A 237 5.60 -5.77 9.67
CA VAL A 237 6.26 -6.60 10.69
C VAL A 237 5.91 -6.13 12.11
N GLN A 238 5.39 -4.90 12.26
CA GLN A 238 5.09 -4.25 13.54
C GLN A 238 6.33 -4.15 14.44
N THR A 239 7.41 -3.59 13.89
CA THR A 239 8.69 -3.40 14.57
C THR A 239 9.15 -1.95 14.48
N THR A 240 9.88 -1.48 15.47
CA THR A 240 10.55 -0.17 15.44
C THR A 240 11.94 -0.23 14.80
N LYS A 241 12.42 -1.44 14.48
CA LYS A 241 13.73 -1.67 13.88
C LYS A 241 13.56 -1.87 12.38
N GLY A 242 13.80 -0.82 11.61
CA GLY A 242 13.71 -0.84 10.14
C GLY A 242 14.92 -1.43 9.42
N LEU A 243 14.92 -1.22 8.10
CA LEU A 243 15.99 -1.54 7.17
C LEU A 243 17.22 -0.65 7.41
N LEU A 244 18.40 -1.17 7.11
CA LEU A 244 19.69 -0.49 7.27
C LEU A 244 20.28 -0.10 5.90
N LYS A 245 21.30 0.77 5.90
CA LYS A 245 21.98 1.23 4.68
C LYS A 245 22.47 0.08 3.80
N GLU A 246 23.05 -0.94 4.42
CA GLU A 246 23.50 -2.17 3.75
C GLU A 246 22.35 -2.99 3.14
N HIS A 247 21.16 -2.97 3.75
CA HIS A 247 19.98 -3.63 3.18
C HIS A 247 19.53 -2.92 1.91
N TYR A 248 19.50 -1.59 1.90
CA TYR A 248 19.14 -0.83 0.71
C TYR A 248 20.11 -1.07 -0.45
N PHE A 249 21.40 -1.20 -0.16
CA PHE A 249 22.39 -1.56 -1.17
C PHE A 249 22.09 -2.92 -1.81
N PHE A 250 21.84 -3.95 -1.00
CA PHE A 250 21.42 -5.26 -1.52
C PHE A 250 20.13 -5.20 -2.34
N LEU A 251 19.12 -4.47 -1.86
CA LEU A 251 17.85 -4.30 -2.56
C LEU A 251 18.04 -3.59 -3.91
N ALA A 252 18.91 -2.59 -3.96
CA ALA A 252 19.26 -1.87 -5.19
C ALA A 252 19.94 -2.80 -6.21
N GLN A 253 20.93 -3.56 -5.77
CA GLN A 253 21.59 -4.56 -6.62
C GLN A 253 20.57 -5.57 -7.17
N LYS A 254 19.60 -6.00 -6.35
CA LYS A 254 18.57 -6.95 -6.75
C LYS A 254 17.59 -6.36 -7.76
N ILE A 255 17.03 -5.18 -7.51
CA ILE A 255 15.99 -4.60 -8.37
C ILE A 255 16.54 -4.07 -9.68
N PHE A 256 17.75 -3.52 -9.69
CA PHE A 256 18.41 -3.04 -10.89
C PHE A 256 19.23 -4.11 -11.61
N ASN A 257 19.34 -5.30 -11.02
CA ASN A 257 20.18 -6.39 -11.51
C ASN A 257 21.63 -5.94 -11.80
N ASP A 258 22.21 -5.18 -10.88
CA ASP A 258 23.55 -4.59 -11.01
C ASP A 258 24.38 -4.94 -9.78
N HIS A 259 25.07 -6.08 -9.84
CA HIS A 259 25.89 -6.58 -8.74
C HIS A 259 27.31 -5.99 -8.70
N SER A 260 27.70 -5.26 -9.75
CA SER A 260 29.00 -4.58 -9.87
C SER A 260 29.00 -3.16 -9.30
N ALA A 261 27.83 -2.53 -9.22
CA ALA A 261 27.69 -1.15 -8.76
C ALA A 261 28.09 -0.95 -7.29
N SER A 262 28.66 0.22 -7.02
CA SER A 262 28.92 0.77 -5.69
C SER A 262 27.65 1.40 -5.09
N PRO A 263 27.59 1.62 -3.76
CA PRO A 263 26.46 2.29 -3.13
C PRO A 263 26.17 3.69 -3.71
N GLU A 264 27.20 4.41 -4.15
CA GLU A 264 27.08 5.75 -4.73
C GLU A 264 26.37 5.73 -6.08
N ASP A 265 26.56 4.68 -6.88
CA ASP A 265 25.97 4.52 -8.22
C ASP A 265 24.43 4.42 -8.21
N PHE A 266 23.84 4.14 -7.05
CA PHE A 266 22.39 4.00 -6.88
C PHE A 266 21.69 5.29 -6.43
N GLN A 267 22.41 6.30 -5.96
CA GLN A 267 21.82 7.49 -5.33
C GLN A 267 20.90 8.27 -6.27
N ASN A 268 21.22 8.33 -7.57
CA ASN A 268 20.45 9.06 -8.57
C ASN A 268 19.61 8.14 -9.48
N ARG A 269 19.52 6.84 -9.17
CA ARG A 269 18.74 5.91 -9.99
C ARG A 269 17.26 6.08 -9.74
N HIS A 270 16.50 5.75 -10.78
CA HIS A 270 15.05 5.72 -10.74
C HIS A 270 14.58 4.30 -10.98
N VAL A 271 13.64 3.83 -10.16
CA VAL A 271 12.97 2.54 -10.32
C VAL A 271 11.66 2.75 -11.07
N SER A 272 11.36 1.93 -12.08
CA SER A 272 10.05 1.94 -12.73
C SER A 272 9.04 1.00 -12.05
N TRP A 273 7.76 1.25 -12.26
CA TRP A 273 6.69 0.31 -11.90
C TRP A 273 6.95 -1.07 -12.54
N ALA A 274 7.44 -1.07 -13.79
CA ALA A 274 7.81 -2.29 -14.49
C ALA A 274 8.84 -3.15 -13.75
N GLN A 275 9.94 -2.54 -13.30
CA GLN A 275 10.98 -3.21 -12.52
C GLN A 275 10.49 -3.66 -11.14
N PHE A 276 9.51 -2.96 -10.58
CA PHE A 276 8.98 -3.22 -9.26
C PHE A 276 8.02 -4.41 -9.23
N ASN A 277 7.01 -4.44 -10.12
CA ASN A 277 5.95 -5.45 -10.04
C ASN A 277 5.24 -5.82 -11.36
N LYS A 278 5.79 -5.52 -12.55
CA LYS A 278 5.09 -5.93 -13.79
C LYS A 278 5.25 -7.42 -14.03
N VAL A 279 4.10 -8.10 -14.09
CA VAL A 279 4.02 -9.52 -14.45
C VAL A 279 3.71 -9.56 -15.95
N THR A 280 4.72 -9.67 -16.80
CA THR A 280 4.48 -10.01 -18.20
C THR A 280 3.80 -11.37 -18.22
N GLY A 281 2.54 -11.44 -18.69
CA GLY A 281 1.93 -12.71 -19.01
C GLY A 281 2.88 -13.44 -19.96
N ARG A 282 3.23 -14.69 -19.65
CA ARG A 282 3.74 -15.57 -20.71
C ARG A 282 2.71 -15.48 -21.83
N ALA A 283 3.08 -14.91 -22.97
CA ALA A 283 2.34 -15.16 -24.19
C ALA A 283 2.12 -16.67 -24.23
N GLY A 284 0.86 -17.09 -24.31
CA GLY A 284 0.53 -18.50 -24.31
C GLY A 284 1.41 -19.21 -25.35
N GLN A 285 1.90 -20.40 -25.01
CA GLN A 285 2.28 -21.36 -26.03
C GLN A 285 1.04 -21.60 -26.90
N GLY A 286 0.92 -20.83 -27.98
CA GLY A 286 -0.15 -20.89 -28.94
C GLY A 286 0.50 -20.79 -30.31
N GLY A 287 0.64 -21.95 -30.96
CA GLY A 287 0.83 -22.12 -32.40
C GLY A 287 2.04 -21.46 -33.02
N GLU A 288 2.93 -22.28 -33.60
CA GLU A 288 3.82 -21.81 -34.67
C GLU A 288 3.03 -21.03 -35.72
N GLY A 289 3.48 -19.81 -36.01
CA GLY A 289 3.05 -19.06 -37.20
C GLY A 289 2.31 -17.75 -36.92
N SER A 290 3.01 -16.75 -36.38
CA SER A 290 2.86 -15.32 -36.76
C SER A 290 3.74 -14.46 -35.83
N MET A 291 4.95 -14.13 -36.30
CA MET A 291 5.84 -13.18 -35.63
C MET A 291 5.28 -11.76 -35.86
N CYS A 292 5.00 -11.01 -34.78
CA CYS A 292 4.51 -9.64 -34.89
C CYS A 292 5.65 -8.65 -35.24
N PRO A 293 5.47 -7.69 -36.15
CA PRO A 293 6.57 -6.85 -36.68
C PRO A 293 7.28 -5.91 -35.68
N TRP A 294 6.91 -5.87 -34.40
CA TRP A 294 7.56 -5.01 -33.40
C TRP A 294 8.64 -5.71 -32.56
N GLU A 295 8.87 -7.01 -32.78
CA GLU A 295 9.99 -7.76 -32.16
C GLU A 295 11.37 -7.47 -32.80
N LEU A 296 11.42 -6.60 -33.82
CA LEU A 296 12.64 -6.23 -34.55
C LEU A 296 13.47 -5.11 -33.89
N HIS A 297 12.95 -4.43 -32.87
CA HIS A 297 13.71 -3.45 -32.07
C HIS A 297 13.96 -4.03 -30.68
N GLY A 298 15.12 -4.66 -30.50
CA GLY A 298 15.56 -5.36 -29.29
C GLY A 298 15.71 -4.50 -28.02
N LEU A 299 14.63 -3.89 -27.54
CA LEU A 299 14.48 -3.44 -26.17
C LEU A 299 13.91 -4.60 -25.34
N SER A 300 14.81 -5.51 -24.98
CA SER A 300 14.77 -6.42 -23.83
C SER A 300 13.49 -6.39 -22.97
N LEU A 301 12.49 -7.20 -23.32
CA LEU A 301 11.35 -7.59 -22.46
C LEU A 301 11.78 -8.38 -21.19
N SER A 302 13.08 -8.61 -20.98
CA SER A 302 13.65 -9.47 -19.94
C SER A 302 14.04 -8.76 -18.64
N GLN A 303 13.62 -7.51 -18.40
CA GLN A 303 13.97 -6.75 -17.19
C GLN A 303 12.88 -6.69 -16.10
N GLU A 304 11.68 -7.23 -16.35
CA GLU A 304 10.50 -7.00 -15.48
C GLU A 304 10.28 -8.11 -14.43
N ILE A 305 10.69 -9.35 -14.75
CA ILE A 305 10.82 -10.46 -13.80
C ILE A 305 12.28 -10.51 -13.36
N LEU A 306 12.55 -10.80 -12.08
CA LEU A 306 13.93 -10.95 -11.60
C LEU A 306 14.65 -12.00 -12.46
N PRO A 307 15.85 -11.70 -13.02
CA PRO A 307 16.51 -12.59 -13.96
C PRO A 307 16.67 -14.02 -13.42
N GLY A 308 16.22 -15.00 -14.19
CA GLY A 308 16.25 -16.42 -13.81
C GLY A 308 15.21 -16.82 -12.74
N ARG A 309 14.25 -15.95 -12.41
CA ARG A 309 13.17 -16.22 -11.44
C ARG A 309 11.80 -16.23 -12.13
N GLY A 310 10.81 -16.76 -11.41
CA GLY A 310 9.40 -16.77 -11.83
C GLY A 310 8.55 -15.70 -11.13
N PHE A 311 9.18 -14.70 -10.51
CA PHE A 311 8.53 -13.69 -9.68
C PHE A 311 9.19 -12.31 -9.77
N THR A 312 8.42 -11.27 -9.47
CA THR A 312 8.86 -9.85 -9.48
C THR A 312 9.64 -9.50 -8.21
N PHE A 313 10.27 -8.31 -8.20
CA PHE A 313 10.92 -7.78 -7.00
C PHE A 313 9.93 -7.67 -5.82
N TRP A 314 8.76 -7.08 -6.05
CA TRP A 314 7.75 -6.92 -5.01
C TRP A 314 7.24 -8.25 -4.47
N GLN A 315 6.97 -9.24 -5.33
CA GLN A 315 6.53 -10.57 -4.89
C GLN A 315 7.53 -11.21 -3.92
N TRP A 316 8.82 -11.08 -4.23
CA TRP A 316 9.89 -11.55 -3.34
C TRP A 316 9.92 -10.75 -2.02
N PHE A 317 9.87 -9.42 -2.10
CA PHE A 317 9.94 -8.56 -0.91
C PHE A 317 8.74 -8.75 0.03
N ASP A 318 7.52 -8.82 -0.50
CA ASP A 318 6.31 -9.08 0.28
C ASP A 318 6.32 -10.49 0.88
N GLY A 319 6.92 -11.48 0.21
CA GLY A 319 7.17 -12.80 0.81
C GLY A 319 8.10 -12.73 2.02
N VAL A 320 9.14 -11.90 1.96
CA VAL A 320 10.01 -11.61 3.11
C VAL A 320 9.24 -10.92 4.23
N LEU A 321 8.34 -9.98 3.91
CA LEU A 321 7.46 -9.32 4.89
C LEU A 321 6.58 -10.33 5.61
N ASP A 322 5.87 -11.20 4.88
CA ASP A 322 4.96 -12.20 5.46
C ASP A 322 5.73 -13.19 6.34
N LEU A 323 6.86 -13.73 5.86
CA LEU A 323 7.70 -14.62 6.65
C LEU A 323 8.17 -13.93 7.95
N THR A 324 8.63 -12.68 7.84
CA THR A 324 9.17 -11.97 9.00
C THR A 324 8.07 -11.68 10.01
N LYS A 325 6.93 -11.16 9.55
CA LYS A 325 5.75 -10.90 10.38
C LYS A 325 5.28 -12.15 11.12
N ARG A 326 5.19 -13.29 10.43
CA ARG A 326 4.60 -14.51 10.97
C ARG A 326 5.56 -15.30 11.86
N CYS A 327 6.83 -15.35 11.52
CA CYS A 327 7.77 -16.30 12.11
C CYS A 327 9.04 -15.66 12.68
N LEU A 328 9.48 -14.50 12.19
CA LEU A 328 10.82 -13.96 12.47
C LEU A 328 10.83 -12.61 13.20
N LYS A 329 9.67 -12.08 13.59
CA LYS A 329 9.54 -10.74 14.18
C LYS A 329 10.45 -10.53 15.39
N SER A 330 10.50 -11.51 16.30
CA SER A 330 11.34 -11.44 17.50
C SER A 330 12.83 -11.43 17.14
N TYR A 331 13.29 -12.39 16.34
CA TYR A 331 14.67 -12.49 15.85
C TYR A 331 15.14 -11.23 15.09
N TRP A 332 14.26 -10.65 14.26
CA TRP A 332 14.54 -9.40 13.57
C TRP A 332 14.67 -8.23 14.55
N SER A 333 13.76 -8.16 15.52
CA SER A 333 13.79 -7.13 16.56
C SER A 333 15.01 -7.28 17.48
N ASP A 334 15.57 -8.47 17.61
CA ASP A 334 16.81 -8.70 18.36
C ASP A 334 18.07 -8.48 17.51
N ARG A 335 17.93 -8.08 16.23
CA ARG A 335 19.02 -7.91 15.25
C ARG A 335 19.86 -9.18 15.04
N LEU A 336 19.23 -10.35 15.18
CA LEU A 336 19.87 -11.66 14.95
C LEU A 336 19.90 -12.05 13.47
N ILE A 337 19.07 -11.41 12.64
CA ILE A 337 18.94 -11.67 11.21
C ILE A 337 19.61 -10.55 10.43
N MET A 338 20.64 -10.90 9.65
CA MET A 338 21.23 -10.00 8.66
C MET A 338 20.28 -9.79 7.48
N GLY A 339 19.61 -10.86 7.03
CA GLY A 339 18.45 -10.79 6.13
C GLY A 339 18.82 -10.44 4.70
N PHE A 340 19.08 -9.16 4.42
CA PHE A 340 19.27 -8.61 3.08
C PHE A 340 20.74 -8.64 2.68
N ILE A 341 21.22 -9.81 2.24
CA ILE A 341 22.61 -9.99 1.83
C ILE A 341 22.76 -11.04 0.72
N SER A 342 23.60 -10.75 -0.27
CA SER A 342 23.84 -11.65 -1.41
C SER A 342 24.74 -12.82 -1.03
N LYS A 343 24.52 -13.99 -1.65
CA LYS A 343 25.37 -15.18 -1.45
C LYS A 343 26.86 -14.88 -1.64
N GLN A 344 27.21 -14.04 -2.63
CA GLN A 344 28.60 -13.65 -2.90
C GLN A 344 29.21 -12.85 -1.75
N TYR A 345 28.46 -11.90 -1.17
CA TYR A 345 28.96 -11.09 -0.06
C TYR A 345 29.06 -11.90 1.23
N VAL A 346 28.12 -12.82 1.47
CA VAL A 346 28.19 -13.80 2.56
C VAL A 346 29.47 -14.64 2.48
N CYS A 347 29.80 -15.17 1.29
CA CYS A 347 31.04 -15.93 1.12
C CYS A 347 32.25 -15.09 1.53
N LYS A 348 32.36 -13.85 1.05
CA LYS A 348 33.46 -12.93 1.42
C LYS A 348 33.52 -12.65 2.92
N LEU A 349 32.38 -12.42 3.58
CA LEU A 349 32.32 -12.12 5.02
C LEU A 349 32.72 -13.34 5.88
N LEU A 350 32.29 -14.54 5.50
CA LEU A 350 32.49 -15.75 6.30
C LEU A 350 33.83 -16.46 6.02
N SER A 351 34.44 -16.32 4.83
CA SER A 351 35.70 -17.01 4.47
C SER A 351 36.83 -16.76 5.49
N MET A 352 36.89 -15.57 6.07
CA MET A 352 37.93 -15.21 7.05
C MET A 352 37.55 -15.51 8.50
N LYS A 353 36.35 -16.05 8.75
CA LYS A 353 35.85 -16.32 10.09
C LYS A 353 36.22 -17.72 10.60
N PRO A 354 36.19 -17.94 11.93
CA PRO A 354 36.42 -19.25 12.53
C PRO A 354 35.37 -20.28 12.09
N ASP A 355 35.75 -21.56 12.15
CA ASP A 355 34.86 -22.70 11.87
C ASP A 355 33.55 -22.62 12.68
N GLY A 356 32.43 -22.91 12.01
CA GLY A 356 31.09 -22.84 12.59
C GLY A 356 30.53 -21.43 12.78
N THR A 357 31.19 -20.39 12.24
CA THR A 357 30.58 -19.05 12.18
C THR A 357 29.47 -19.01 11.14
N PHE A 358 28.30 -18.47 11.49
CA PHE A 358 27.13 -18.47 10.63
C PHE A 358 26.35 -17.15 10.65
N LEU A 359 25.50 -16.95 9.66
CA LEU A 359 24.54 -15.84 9.60
C LEU A 359 23.22 -16.27 8.95
N LEU A 360 22.17 -15.50 9.22
CA LEU A 360 20.83 -15.70 8.69
C LEU A 360 20.55 -14.69 7.58
N ARG A 361 20.08 -15.17 6.42
CA ARG A 361 19.71 -14.34 5.27
C ARG A 361 18.42 -14.80 4.61
N PHE A 362 17.73 -13.90 3.92
CA PHE A 362 16.58 -14.26 3.10
C PHE A 362 17.02 -14.98 1.83
N SER A 363 16.22 -15.95 1.40
CA SER A 363 16.48 -16.70 0.16
C SER A 363 16.27 -15.81 -1.06
N ASP A 364 17.19 -15.87 -2.00
CA ASP A 364 17.05 -15.22 -3.30
C ASP A 364 16.24 -16.06 -4.30
N SER A 365 16.09 -17.36 -4.02
CA SER A 365 15.51 -18.35 -4.93
C SER A 365 14.08 -18.71 -4.58
N GLU A 366 13.70 -18.54 -3.33
CA GLU A 366 12.40 -18.95 -2.80
C GLU A 366 11.73 -17.76 -2.13
N ILE A 367 10.49 -17.47 -2.52
CA ILE A 367 9.67 -16.43 -1.90
C ILE A 367 9.38 -16.84 -0.46
N GLY A 368 9.61 -15.93 0.49
CA GLY A 368 9.30 -16.18 1.91
C GLY A 368 10.13 -17.31 2.52
N GLY A 369 11.38 -17.45 2.11
CA GLY A 369 12.34 -18.38 2.70
C GLY A 369 13.46 -17.66 3.47
N VAL A 370 13.90 -18.22 4.60
CA VAL A 370 15.12 -17.82 5.33
C VAL A 370 16.13 -18.97 5.32
N THR A 371 17.40 -18.69 5.05
CA THR A 371 18.47 -19.68 4.98
C THR A 371 19.62 -19.33 5.92
N ILE A 372 20.36 -20.35 6.34
CA ILE A 372 21.55 -20.24 7.18
C ILE A 372 22.76 -20.47 6.29
N ALA A 373 23.69 -19.52 6.30
CA ALA A 373 25.00 -19.69 5.69
C ALA A 373 26.07 -19.80 6.76
N TYR A 374 26.97 -20.77 6.65
CA TYR A 374 28.00 -21.03 7.65
C TYR A 374 29.32 -21.46 7.00
N VAL A 375 30.43 -21.20 7.69
CA VAL A 375 31.76 -21.59 7.23
C VAL A 375 32.19 -22.90 7.88
N ILE A 376 32.70 -23.82 7.06
CA ILE A 376 33.39 -25.04 7.48
C ILE A 376 34.86 -24.88 7.14
N ARG A 377 35.73 -25.26 8.07
CA ARG A 377 37.18 -25.36 7.82
C ARG A 377 37.62 -26.82 7.78
N GLY A 378 38.20 -27.20 6.64
CA GLY A 378 38.84 -28.50 6.48
C GLY A 378 40.11 -28.62 7.33
N LYS A 379 40.51 -29.86 7.63
CA LYS A 379 41.76 -30.16 8.35
C LYS A 379 43.01 -29.70 7.59
N ASP A 380 42.88 -29.51 6.28
CA ASP A 380 43.88 -28.99 5.34
C ASP A 380 43.97 -27.44 5.32
N GLY A 381 43.14 -26.76 6.12
CA GLY A 381 43.08 -25.30 6.14
C GLY A 381 42.19 -24.70 5.05
N SER A 382 41.56 -25.53 4.20
CA SER A 382 40.56 -25.06 3.23
C SER A 382 39.34 -24.48 3.95
N SER A 383 38.74 -23.43 3.39
CA SER A 383 37.51 -22.83 3.89
C SER A 383 36.43 -22.89 2.83
N GLN A 384 35.26 -23.42 3.21
CA GLN A 384 34.08 -23.44 2.37
C GLN A 384 32.87 -22.87 3.09
N VAL A 385 32.04 -22.13 2.36
CA VAL A 385 30.80 -21.56 2.87
C VAL A 385 29.63 -22.36 2.32
N GLU A 386 28.94 -23.05 3.22
CA GLU A 386 27.75 -23.84 2.90
C GLU A 386 26.48 -23.04 3.19
N ASN A 387 25.39 -23.38 2.50
CA ASN A 387 24.07 -22.79 2.71
C ASN A 387 23.08 -23.93 2.95
N ILE A 388 22.38 -23.87 4.08
CA ILE A 388 21.30 -24.82 4.39
C ILE A 388 20.09 -24.50 3.49
N GLN A 389 19.32 -25.53 3.12
CA GLN A 389 18.07 -25.33 2.39
C GLN A 389 17.19 -24.28 3.11
N PRO A 390 16.57 -23.33 2.38
CA PRO A 390 15.73 -22.33 3.02
C PRO A 390 14.55 -22.93 3.78
N PHE A 391 14.21 -22.32 4.90
CA PHE A 391 13.04 -22.62 5.69
C PHE A 391 11.90 -21.68 5.33
N SER A 392 10.75 -22.25 4.97
CA SER A 392 9.51 -21.53 4.74
C SER A 392 8.75 -21.28 6.05
N ALA A 393 7.71 -20.45 6.00
CA ALA A 393 6.80 -20.28 7.13
C ALA A 393 6.16 -21.61 7.60
N LYS A 394 5.96 -22.56 6.68
CA LYS A 394 5.45 -23.90 7.02
C LYS A 394 6.48 -24.68 7.84
N ASP A 395 7.74 -24.66 7.44
CA ASP A 395 8.82 -25.36 8.15
C ASP A 395 9.03 -24.78 9.56
N LEU A 396 8.96 -23.46 9.68
CA LEU A 396 9.10 -22.75 10.94
C LEU A 396 7.90 -22.90 11.87
N SER A 397 6.73 -23.22 11.33
CA SER A 397 5.54 -23.56 12.13
C SER A 397 5.63 -24.95 12.77
N ILE A 398 6.35 -25.88 12.14
CA ILE A 398 6.59 -27.23 12.68
C ILE A 398 7.65 -27.20 13.77
N ARG A 399 8.73 -26.43 13.55
CA ARG A 399 9.82 -26.25 14.52
C ARG A 399 10.43 -24.87 14.35
N SER A 400 10.55 -24.14 15.45
CA SER A 400 11.00 -22.75 15.47
C SER A 400 12.41 -22.59 14.88
N LEU A 401 12.74 -21.38 14.41
CA LEU A 401 14.08 -21.10 13.90
C LEU A 401 15.15 -21.29 14.99
N GLY A 402 14.88 -20.86 16.22
CA GLY A 402 15.77 -21.04 17.38
C GLY A 402 16.08 -22.51 17.66
N ASP A 403 15.06 -23.38 17.71
CA ASP A 403 15.26 -24.82 17.91
C ASP A 403 16.04 -25.47 16.77
N ARG A 404 15.73 -25.11 15.51
CA ARG A 404 16.50 -25.61 14.36
C ARG A 404 17.97 -25.20 14.42
N ILE A 405 18.27 -23.98 14.88
CA ILE A 405 19.63 -23.51 15.09
C ILE A 405 20.31 -24.28 16.24
N ARG A 406 19.58 -24.55 17.32
CA ARG A 406 20.07 -25.35 18.46
C ARG A 406 20.53 -26.74 18.02
N ASP A 407 19.73 -27.43 17.21
CA ASP A 407 19.99 -28.81 16.76
C ASP A 407 21.21 -28.95 15.84
N LEU A 408 21.63 -27.87 15.19
CA LEU A 408 22.77 -27.88 14.27
C LEU A 408 24.08 -27.66 15.04
N GLU A 409 24.75 -28.77 15.36
CA GLU A 409 26.00 -28.79 16.14
C GLU A 409 27.17 -28.09 15.42
N GLN A 410 27.15 -28.05 14.09
CA GLN A 410 28.15 -27.36 13.29
C GLN A 410 28.08 -25.83 13.45
N LEU A 411 26.96 -25.28 13.92
CA LEU A 411 26.79 -23.85 14.14
C LEU A 411 27.28 -23.49 15.55
N ARG A 412 28.25 -22.58 15.63
CA ARG A 412 28.92 -22.21 16.88
C ARG A 412 28.75 -20.74 17.24
N ASN A 413 29.03 -19.84 16.31
CA ASN A 413 29.00 -18.40 16.55
C ASN A 413 28.14 -17.70 15.49
N LEU A 414 27.13 -16.96 15.93
CA LEU A 414 26.46 -16.00 15.08
C LEU A 414 27.44 -14.88 14.73
N TYR A 415 27.52 -14.53 13.44
CA TYR A 415 28.34 -13.43 12.96
C TYR A 415 28.00 -12.13 13.71
N PRO A 416 28.99 -11.33 14.13
CA PRO A 416 30.42 -11.50 13.83
C PRO A 416 31.18 -12.45 14.77
N ASN A 417 30.74 -12.63 16.01
CA ASN A 417 31.46 -13.37 17.05
C ASN A 417 30.61 -13.66 18.31
N THR A 418 29.28 -13.78 18.18
CA THR A 418 28.39 -14.04 19.32
C THR A 418 28.12 -15.54 19.43
N PRO A 419 28.40 -16.20 20.57
CA PRO A 419 28.07 -17.61 20.77
C PRO A 419 26.60 -17.90 20.49
N LYS A 420 26.32 -19.05 19.84
CA LYS A 420 24.97 -19.45 19.41
C LYS A 420 23.96 -19.39 20.55
N ASP A 421 24.27 -20.00 21.69
CA ASP A 421 23.34 -20.06 22.83
C ASP A 421 23.17 -18.72 23.54
N GLN A 422 24.17 -17.83 23.46
CA GLN A 422 24.01 -16.45 23.93
C GLN A 422 23.06 -15.66 23.02
N ALA A 423 23.12 -15.88 21.71
CA ALA A 423 22.28 -15.18 20.74
C ALA A 423 20.83 -15.70 20.69
N PHE A 424 20.65 -17.02 20.75
CA PHE A 424 19.36 -17.67 20.53
C PHE A 424 18.74 -18.31 21.79
N GLY A 425 19.41 -18.24 22.94
CA GLY A 425 18.94 -18.89 24.17
C GLY A 425 17.52 -18.48 24.59
N SER A 426 17.15 -17.21 24.40
CA SER A 426 15.79 -16.71 24.66
C SER A 426 14.74 -17.18 23.65
N HIS A 427 15.17 -17.77 22.54
CA HIS A 427 14.32 -18.27 21.45
C HIS A 427 14.27 -19.80 21.39
N TYR A 428 14.91 -20.50 22.34
CA TYR A 428 14.80 -21.94 22.48
C TYR A 428 13.51 -22.30 23.19
N ASN A 429 12.81 -23.32 22.71
CA ASN A 429 11.69 -23.88 23.45
C ASN A 429 12.21 -24.60 24.71
N SER A 430 11.57 -24.30 25.84
CA SER A 430 11.87 -24.85 27.16
C SER A 430 11.45 -26.31 27.34
N GLU A 431 10.70 -26.89 26.40
CA GLU A 431 10.30 -28.29 26.43
C GLU A 431 11.39 -29.18 25.83
N TRP A 432 12.45 -29.47 26.59
CA TRP A 432 13.24 -30.72 26.58
C TRP A 432 14.22 -30.71 27.79
N GLY A 433 13.74 -30.26 28.95
CA GLY A 433 14.36 -30.57 30.24
C GLY A 433 13.77 -31.89 30.74
N GLY A 434 14.56 -32.96 30.71
CA GLY A 434 14.11 -34.32 30.97
C GLY A 434 13.44 -34.55 32.33
N SER A 435 12.43 -35.42 32.33
CA SER A 435 12.19 -36.28 33.48
C SER A 435 13.11 -37.48 33.33
N GLY A 436 14.20 -37.47 34.11
CA GLY A 436 14.99 -38.66 34.40
C GLY A 436 14.32 -39.56 35.43
#